data_AF-A0A3A8GQ46-F1
#
_entry.id   AF-A0A3A8GQ46-F1
#
_cell.length_a   1.000
_cell.length_b   1.000
_cell.length_c   1.000
_cell.angle_alpha   90.00
_cell.angle_beta   90.00
_cell.angle_gamma   90.00
#
_symmetry.space_group_name_H-M   'P 1'
#
loop_
_entity.id
_entity.type
_entity.pdbx_description
1 polymer ?
#
loop_
_entity_poly.entity_id
_entity_poly.type
_entity_poly.pdbx_seq_one_letter_code
_entity_poly.pdbx_strand_id
1 'polypeptide(L)'
;MPDSLTVGPTADPRRVKAQDGRLLTVPDGWALLPPGDAGLTRRVKAAGPSWTVVEKVGRKLFSRGVWAPEAHIVHARAALDDERATPAYAKKLAQGRERRAKEQAEYEVDFANAVLRFLAFSPAWLPHAKRLAVMVAGHATPVGSGTVARTERIPIERRAEAAVIAWMRHQTTGYDDMRIQRVKGARREVRRELAEVSRAILDLHRRDAPHAPPACPLCSALLRPPPTRPSDS
;
A
#
# COMPACT_ATOMS: atom_id res chain seq x y z
N MET A 1 18.07 -29.73 22.23
CA MET A 1 18.13 -28.85 21.05
C MET A 1 17.60 -27.49 21.48
N PRO A 2 18.22 -26.35 21.16
CA PRO A 2 17.61 -25.06 21.49
C PRO A 2 16.29 -24.93 20.71
N ASP A 3 15.24 -24.46 21.37
CA ASP A 3 13.97 -24.15 20.71
C ASP A 3 14.09 -22.85 19.90
N SER A 4 13.19 -22.66 18.92
CA SER A 4 13.10 -21.39 18.20
C SER A 4 12.46 -20.32 19.08
N LEU A 5 13.11 -19.14 19.17
CA LEU A 5 12.71 -18.07 20.08
C LEU A 5 12.46 -16.76 19.34
N THR A 6 11.68 -15.88 19.98
CA THR A 6 11.66 -14.45 19.66
C THR A 6 12.36 -13.70 20.78
N VAL A 7 13.34 -12.88 20.44
CA VAL A 7 14.23 -12.21 21.40
C VAL A 7 14.37 -10.73 21.04
N GLY A 8 14.71 -9.90 22.02
CA GLY A 8 15.08 -8.49 21.83
C GLY A 8 16.58 -8.30 21.66
N PRO A 9 17.03 -7.25 20.95
CA PRO A 9 18.44 -6.90 20.87
C PRO A 9 18.97 -6.39 22.21
N THR A 10 20.29 -6.45 22.38
CA THR A 10 21.00 -5.79 23.49
C THR A 10 22.18 -4.97 22.93
N ALA A 11 22.89 -4.22 23.78
CA ALA A 11 24.08 -3.48 23.37
C ALA A 11 25.25 -4.41 22.99
N ASP A 12 25.30 -5.60 23.57
CA ASP A 12 26.26 -6.64 23.19
C ASP A 12 25.69 -7.42 21.99
N PRO A 13 26.41 -7.47 20.85
CA PRO A 13 25.93 -8.11 19.63
C PRO A 13 25.70 -9.63 19.78
N ARG A 14 26.37 -10.31 20.74
CA ARG A 14 26.18 -11.74 21.00
C ARG A 14 25.27 -12.04 22.19
N ARG A 15 24.61 -11.02 22.75
CA ARG A 15 23.57 -11.21 23.77
C ARG A 15 22.22 -10.73 23.29
N VAL A 16 21.20 -11.51 23.61
CA VAL A 16 19.82 -11.23 23.29
C VAL A 16 18.95 -11.34 24.53
N LYS A 17 17.85 -10.59 24.57
CA LYS A 17 16.91 -10.60 25.70
C LYS A 17 15.71 -11.47 25.36
N ALA A 18 15.49 -12.56 26.10
CA ALA A 18 14.31 -13.38 25.98
C ALA A 18 13.04 -12.62 26.42
N GLN A 19 11.86 -13.13 26.06
CA GLN A 19 10.58 -12.48 26.40
C GLN A 19 10.32 -12.39 27.91
N ASP A 20 10.85 -13.35 28.68
CA ASP A 20 10.80 -13.35 30.15
C ASP A 20 11.84 -12.43 30.80
N GLY A 21 12.63 -11.72 29.99
CA GLY A 21 13.63 -10.77 30.44
C GLY A 21 15.03 -11.35 30.68
N ARG A 22 15.21 -12.69 30.58
CA ARG A 22 16.53 -13.31 30.71
C ARG A 22 17.46 -12.88 29.58
N LEU A 23 18.73 -12.67 29.92
CA LEU A 23 19.78 -12.47 28.93
C LEU A 23 20.31 -13.84 28.49
N LEU A 24 20.24 -14.09 27.18
CA LEU A 24 20.76 -15.31 26.55
C LEU A 24 22.00 -14.96 25.73
N THR A 25 23.02 -15.81 25.82
CA THR A 25 24.18 -15.76 24.93
C THR A 25 23.84 -16.53 23.66
N VAL A 26 24.14 -15.92 22.50
CA VAL A 26 24.00 -16.59 21.20
C VAL A 26 24.93 -17.81 21.16
N PRO A 27 24.42 -19.02 20.85
CA PRO A 27 25.25 -20.22 20.82
C PRO A 27 26.43 -20.10 19.86
N ASP A 28 27.51 -20.81 20.16
CA ASP A 28 28.66 -20.88 19.27
C ASP A 28 28.28 -21.55 17.94
N GLY A 29 28.92 -21.12 16.85
CA GLY A 29 28.59 -21.55 15.49
C GLY A 29 27.27 -20.98 14.94
N TRP A 30 26.61 -20.06 15.65
CA TRP A 30 25.47 -19.31 15.11
C TRP A 30 25.92 -17.98 14.51
N ALA A 31 25.31 -17.64 13.37
CA ALA A 31 25.50 -16.39 12.65
C ALA A 31 24.16 -15.63 12.52
N LEU A 32 24.25 -14.32 12.36
CA LEU A 32 23.08 -13.46 12.21
C LEU A 32 22.75 -13.32 10.72
N LEU A 33 21.60 -13.84 10.31
CA LEU A 33 21.01 -13.54 9.02
C LEU A 33 20.33 -12.15 9.08
N PRO A 34 20.82 -11.13 8.35
CA PRO A 34 20.18 -9.83 8.32
C PRO A 34 18.79 -9.89 7.65
N PRO A 35 17.88 -8.96 8.00
CA PRO A 35 16.59 -8.87 7.32
C PRO A 35 16.76 -8.48 5.84
N GLY A 36 15.86 -8.96 4.97
CA GLY A 36 15.81 -8.54 3.56
C GLY A 36 15.29 -9.62 2.63
N ASP A 37 15.85 -10.82 2.70
CA ASP A 37 15.41 -11.96 1.87
C ASP A 37 14.45 -12.87 2.65
N ALA A 38 13.15 -12.69 2.42
CA ALA A 38 12.12 -13.50 3.05
C ALA A 38 12.18 -14.98 2.63
N GLY A 39 12.64 -15.27 1.40
CA GLY A 39 12.79 -16.62 0.88
C GLY A 39 13.92 -17.37 1.59
N LEU A 40 15.04 -16.70 1.84
CA LEU A 40 16.14 -17.25 2.63
C LEU A 40 15.75 -17.41 4.10
N THR A 41 15.15 -16.38 4.69
CA THR A 41 14.74 -16.41 6.11
C THR A 41 13.81 -17.60 6.39
N ARG A 42 12.86 -17.88 5.49
CA ARG A 42 11.95 -19.01 5.61
C ARG A 42 12.68 -20.36 5.58
N ARG A 43 13.66 -20.52 4.68
CA ARG A 43 14.46 -21.75 4.56
C ARG A 43 15.32 -21.98 5.81
N VAL A 44 15.97 -20.93 6.32
CA VAL A 44 16.77 -21.00 7.55
C VAL A 44 15.91 -21.41 8.76
N LYS A 45 14.72 -20.83 8.91
CA LYS A 45 13.79 -21.21 9.99
C LYS A 45 13.26 -22.64 9.85
N ALA A 46 13.13 -23.16 8.63
CA ALA A 46 12.69 -24.53 8.39
C ALA A 46 13.82 -25.56 8.61
N ALA A 47 15.08 -25.16 8.43
CA ALA A 47 16.25 -26.03 8.59
C ALA A 47 16.53 -26.40 10.05
N GLY A 48 16.02 -25.64 11.02
CA GLY A 48 16.15 -25.99 12.43
C GLY A 48 15.99 -24.79 13.38
N PRO A 49 16.53 -24.90 14.61
CA PRO A 49 16.45 -23.86 15.62
C PRO A 49 16.91 -22.49 15.13
N SER A 50 16.15 -21.45 15.48
CA SER A 50 16.50 -20.07 15.15
C SER A 50 15.92 -19.06 16.15
N TRP A 51 16.62 -17.96 16.40
CA TRP A 51 16.16 -16.87 17.25
C TRP A 51 15.88 -15.62 16.41
N THR A 52 14.62 -15.21 16.35
CA THR A 52 14.22 -13.99 15.63
C THR A 52 14.39 -12.77 16.53
N VAL A 53 15.23 -11.82 16.11
CA VAL A 53 15.48 -10.60 16.88
C VAL A 53 14.45 -9.53 16.49
N VAL A 54 13.64 -9.10 17.45
CA VAL A 54 12.58 -8.11 17.28
C VAL A 54 12.79 -6.94 18.23
N GLU A 55 12.79 -5.73 17.68
CA GLU A 55 12.90 -4.49 18.43
C GLU A 55 11.60 -3.69 18.33
N LYS A 56 11.08 -3.24 19.47
CA LYS A 56 9.91 -2.36 19.53
C LYS A 56 10.36 -0.91 19.51
N VAL A 57 10.04 -0.19 18.43
CA VAL A 57 10.27 1.26 18.30
C VAL A 57 8.92 1.97 18.24
N GLY A 58 8.57 2.64 19.34
CA GLY A 58 7.24 3.22 19.54
C GLY A 58 6.13 2.18 19.48
N ARG A 59 5.22 2.31 18.50
CA ARG A 59 4.11 1.35 18.25
C ARG A 59 4.43 0.27 17.21
N LYS A 60 5.63 0.29 16.62
CA LYS A 60 6.02 -0.63 15.54
C LYS A 60 7.04 -1.66 16.05
N LEU A 61 7.00 -2.85 15.46
CA LEU A 61 7.98 -3.90 15.66
C LEU A 61 8.89 -3.96 14.42
N PHE A 62 10.20 -3.97 14.64
CA PHE A 62 11.23 -4.05 13.62
C PHE A 62 11.99 -5.35 13.78
N SER A 63 12.13 -6.11 12.70
CA SER A 63 13.03 -7.26 12.67
C SER A 63 14.47 -6.77 12.54
N ARG A 64 15.37 -7.27 13.38
CA ARG A 64 16.82 -7.03 13.30
C ARG A 64 17.60 -8.21 12.73
N GLY A 65 16.90 -9.27 12.32
CA GLY A 65 17.48 -10.46 11.73
C GLY A 65 17.12 -11.72 12.47
N VAL A 66 17.74 -12.82 12.06
CA VAL A 66 17.52 -14.15 12.63
C VAL A 66 18.88 -14.78 12.94
N TRP A 67 19.12 -15.09 14.21
CA TRP A 67 20.23 -15.94 14.59
C TRP A 67 19.88 -17.40 14.29
N ALA A 68 20.79 -18.12 13.65
CA ALA A 68 20.65 -19.55 13.37
C ALA A 68 22.05 -20.18 13.22
N PRO A 69 22.18 -21.52 13.27
CA PRO A 69 23.44 -22.18 12.93
C PRO A 69 23.96 -21.68 11.57
N GLU A 70 25.25 -21.30 11.52
CA GLU A 70 25.87 -20.74 10.32
C GLU A 70 25.75 -21.71 9.14
N ALA A 71 25.92 -23.01 9.38
CA ALA A 71 25.73 -24.06 8.38
C ALA A 71 24.33 -24.04 7.74
N HIS A 72 23.27 -23.75 8.51
CA HIS A 72 21.91 -23.64 7.96
C HIS A 72 21.77 -22.41 7.06
N ILE A 73 22.39 -21.29 7.43
CA ILE A 73 22.38 -20.06 6.63
C ILE A 73 23.13 -20.27 5.31
N VAL A 74 24.34 -20.84 5.38
CA VAL A 74 25.19 -21.11 4.22
C VAL A 74 24.51 -22.10 3.26
N HIS A 75 23.99 -23.22 3.76
CA HIS A 75 23.29 -24.19 2.92
C HIS A 75 22.03 -23.57 2.30
N ALA A 76 21.20 -22.88 3.08
CA ALA A 76 19.98 -22.28 2.57
C ALA A 76 20.25 -21.18 1.53
N ARG A 77 21.38 -20.46 1.66
CA ARG A 77 21.86 -19.50 0.67
C ARG A 77 22.24 -20.20 -0.63
N ALA A 78 23.13 -21.18 -0.57
CA ALA A 78 23.59 -21.92 -1.75
C ALA A 78 22.42 -22.55 -2.52
N ALA A 79 21.53 -23.26 -1.83
CA ALA A 79 20.36 -23.87 -2.46
C ALA A 79 19.41 -22.84 -3.11
N LEU A 80 19.26 -21.66 -2.52
CA LEU A 80 18.43 -20.59 -3.08
C LEU A 80 19.11 -19.93 -4.29
N ASP A 81 20.43 -19.76 -4.26
CA ASP A 81 21.19 -19.18 -5.35
C ASP A 81 21.20 -20.14 -6.56
N ASP A 82 21.35 -21.45 -6.34
CA ASP A 82 21.20 -22.49 -7.38
C ASP A 82 19.80 -22.47 -8.00
N GLU A 83 18.74 -22.39 -7.18
CA GLU A 83 17.36 -22.27 -7.68
C GLU A 83 17.20 -21.02 -8.55
N ARG A 84 17.74 -19.89 -8.10
CA ARG A 84 17.66 -18.58 -8.78
C ARG A 84 18.45 -18.55 -10.08
N ALA A 85 19.53 -19.31 -10.19
CA ALA A 85 20.33 -19.44 -11.40
C ALA A 85 19.61 -20.21 -12.52
N THR A 86 18.54 -20.94 -12.20
CA THR A 86 17.81 -21.71 -13.21
C THR A 86 17.01 -20.82 -14.18
N PRO A 87 17.01 -21.14 -15.50
CA PRO A 87 16.12 -20.49 -16.47
C PRO A 87 14.63 -20.64 -16.11
N ALA A 88 14.27 -21.75 -15.47
CA ALA A 88 12.91 -22.01 -15.01
C ALA A 88 12.45 -20.97 -13.97
N TYR A 89 13.32 -20.58 -13.03
CA TYR A 89 13.04 -19.55 -12.04
C TYR A 89 12.85 -18.17 -12.70
N ALA A 90 13.74 -17.79 -13.62
CA ALA A 90 13.62 -16.54 -14.36
C ALA A 90 12.31 -16.49 -15.17
N LYS A 91 11.96 -17.58 -15.86
CA LYS A 91 10.70 -17.72 -16.60
C LYS A 91 9.48 -17.57 -15.69
N LYS A 92 9.50 -18.21 -14.52
CA LYS A 92 8.43 -18.10 -13.51
C LYS A 92 8.25 -16.67 -13.00
N LEU A 93 9.35 -15.95 -12.76
CA LEU A 93 9.30 -14.54 -12.35
C LEU A 93 8.71 -13.66 -13.46
N ALA A 94 9.13 -13.85 -14.71
CA ALA A 94 8.62 -13.10 -15.86
C ALA A 94 7.11 -13.32 -16.04
N GLN A 95 6.67 -14.58 -16.07
CA GLN A 95 5.25 -14.94 -16.14
C GLN A 95 4.45 -14.34 -14.96
N GLY A 96 5.01 -14.37 -13.75
CA GLY A 96 4.37 -13.76 -12.58
C GLY A 96 4.30 -12.23 -12.64
N ARG A 97 5.24 -11.55 -13.31
CA ARG A 97 5.17 -10.10 -13.58
C ARG A 97 4.11 -9.80 -14.61
N GLU A 98 4.11 -10.53 -15.72
CA GLU A 98 3.13 -10.39 -16.80
C GLU A 98 1.70 -10.61 -16.30
N ARG A 99 1.46 -11.68 -15.54
CA ARG A 99 0.15 -11.96 -14.95
C ARG A 99 -0.33 -10.82 -14.05
N ARG A 100 0.53 -10.30 -13.17
CA ARG A 100 0.19 -9.18 -12.29
C ARG A 100 -0.04 -7.88 -13.05
N ALA A 101 0.71 -7.62 -14.12
CA ALA A 101 0.47 -6.47 -14.99
C ALA A 101 -0.90 -6.57 -15.67
N LYS A 102 -1.28 -7.77 -16.13
CA LYS A 102 -2.60 -8.03 -16.69
C LYS A 102 -3.72 -7.84 -15.65
N GLU A 103 -3.60 -8.48 -14.48
CA GLU A 103 -4.55 -8.33 -13.36
C GLU A 103 -4.68 -6.85 -12.94
N GLN A 104 -3.58 -6.09 -12.93
CA GLN A 104 -3.61 -4.67 -12.63
C GLN A 104 -4.34 -3.87 -13.72
N ALA A 105 -4.09 -4.13 -14.99
CA ALA A 105 -4.77 -3.45 -16.09
C ALA A 105 -6.29 -3.72 -16.08
N GLU A 106 -6.69 -4.97 -15.85
CA GLU A 106 -8.10 -5.36 -15.69
C GLU A 106 -8.74 -4.62 -14.50
N TYR A 107 -8.06 -4.63 -13.35
CA TYR A 107 -8.52 -3.95 -12.16
C TYR A 107 -8.66 -2.43 -12.34
N GLU A 108 -7.75 -1.78 -13.08
CA GLU A 108 -7.84 -0.34 -13.38
C GLU A 108 -9.08 0.00 -14.19
N VAL A 109 -9.43 -0.85 -15.17
CA VAL A 109 -10.65 -0.71 -15.96
C VAL A 109 -11.89 -0.92 -15.08
N ASP A 110 -11.92 -1.98 -14.28
CA ASP A 110 -13.04 -2.26 -13.37
C ASP A 110 -13.26 -1.14 -12.36
N PHE A 111 -12.17 -0.59 -11.82
CA PHE A 111 -12.22 0.52 -10.88
C PHE A 111 -12.71 1.81 -11.55
N ALA A 112 -12.21 2.14 -12.73
CA ALA A 112 -12.70 3.30 -13.51
C ALA A 112 -14.20 3.15 -13.86
N ASN A 113 -14.64 1.94 -14.20
CA ASN A 113 -16.05 1.65 -14.44
C ASN A 113 -16.91 1.79 -13.18
N ALA A 114 -16.41 1.32 -12.02
CA ALA A 114 -17.09 1.52 -10.74
C ALA A 114 -17.19 3.01 -10.38
N VAL A 115 -16.16 3.80 -10.66
CA VAL A 115 -16.18 5.26 -10.51
C VAL A 115 -17.23 5.88 -11.44
N LEU A 116 -17.24 5.54 -12.73
CA LEU A 116 -18.23 6.03 -13.69
C LEU A 116 -19.67 5.75 -13.22
N ARG A 117 -19.94 4.52 -12.75
CA ARG A 117 -21.25 4.15 -12.20
C ARG A 117 -21.63 4.97 -10.98
N PHE A 118 -20.68 5.22 -10.07
CA PHE A 118 -20.91 6.06 -8.89
C PHE A 118 -21.19 7.53 -9.25
N LEU A 119 -20.48 8.08 -10.25
CA LEU A 119 -20.67 9.45 -10.69
C LEU A 119 -22.10 9.67 -11.20
N ALA A 120 -22.62 8.73 -12.01
CA ALA A 120 -23.99 8.75 -12.51
C ALA A 120 -24.37 10.10 -13.15
N PHE A 121 -23.43 10.71 -13.87
CA PHE A 121 -23.67 11.98 -14.55
C PHE A 121 -24.68 11.81 -15.68
N SER A 122 -25.43 12.86 -15.97
CA SER A 122 -26.40 12.85 -17.06
C SER A 122 -25.68 12.78 -18.42
N PRO A 123 -26.39 12.43 -19.52
CA PRO A 123 -25.78 12.31 -20.83
C PRO A 123 -25.00 13.56 -21.27
N ALA A 124 -25.49 14.76 -20.97
CA ALA A 124 -24.81 16.01 -21.28
C ALA A 124 -23.44 16.15 -20.60
N TRP A 125 -23.27 15.55 -19.42
CA TRP A 125 -22.06 15.63 -18.61
C TRP A 125 -21.19 14.37 -18.68
N LEU A 126 -21.53 13.38 -19.53
CA LEU A 126 -20.77 12.15 -19.68
C LEU A 126 -19.27 12.35 -20.00
N PRO A 127 -18.86 13.33 -20.83
CA PRO A 127 -17.44 13.61 -21.04
C PRO A 127 -16.68 13.98 -19.75
N HIS A 128 -17.33 14.72 -18.84
CA HIS A 128 -16.75 15.10 -17.55
C HIS A 128 -16.62 13.87 -16.63
N ALA A 129 -17.63 12.99 -16.61
CA ALA A 129 -17.57 11.76 -15.84
C ALA A 129 -16.42 10.86 -16.30
N LYS A 130 -16.25 10.68 -17.62
CA LYS A 130 -15.16 9.89 -18.20
C LYS A 130 -13.80 10.45 -17.80
N ARG A 131 -13.61 11.77 -17.92
CA ARG A 131 -12.35 12.42 -17.53
C ARG A 131 -12.08 12.26 -16.03
N LEU A 132 -13.07 12.50 -15.18
CA LEU A 132 -12.95 12.35 -13.74
C LEU A 132 -12.62 10.90 -13.35
N ALA A 133 -13.28 9.91 -13.96
CA ALA A 133 -13.01 8.50 -13.70
C ALA A 133 -11.56 8.11 -14.01
N VAL A 134 -11.01 8.58 -15.14
CA VAL A 134 -9.61 8.35 -15.51
C VAL A 134 -8.66 9.00 -14.49
N MET A 135 -8.91 10.25 -14.09
CA MET A 135 -8.06 10.95 -13.11
C MET A 135 -8.09 10.27 -11.73
N VAL A 136 -9.28 9.86 -11.27
CA VAL A 136 -9.45 9.16 -9.98
C VAL A 136 -8.79 7.80 -10.01
N ALA A 137 -9.01 7.01 -11.06
CA ALA A 137 -8.39 5.69 -11.21
C ALA A 137 -6.86 5.81 -11.25
N GLY A 138 -6.32 6.68 -12.11
CA GLY A 138 -4.87 6.88 -12.24
C GLY A 138 -4.18 7.35 -10.96
N HIS A 139 -4.89 8.02 -10.05
CA HIS A 139 -4.36 8.39 -8.75
C HIS A 139 -4.51 7.27 -7.70
N ALA A 140 -5.62 6.54 -7.70
CA ALA A 140 -5.98 5.64 -6.61
C ALA A 140 -5.45 4.20 -6.79
N THR A 141 -5.38 3.69 -8.02
CA THR A 141 -5.04 2.29 -8.32
C THR A 141 -3.55 1.92 -8.28
N PRO A 142 -2.56 2.84 -8.39
CA PRO A 142 -1.15 2.47 -8.26
C PRO A 142 -0.80 1.86 -6.90
N VAL A 143 0.20 0.97 -6.89
CA VAL A 143 0.72 0.40 -5.64
C VAL A 143 1.36 1.51 -4.80
N GLY A 144 1.02 1.56 -3.51
CA GLY A 144 1.56 2.59 -2.61
C GLY A 144 0.89 3.96 -2.73
N SER A 145 -0.25 4.09 -3.44
CA SER A 145 -1.00 5.35 -3.58
C SER A 145 -1.51 5.95 -2.26
N GLY A 146 -1.42 5.23 -1.14
CA GLY A 146 -1.95 5.66 0.15
C GLY A 146 -3.49 5.63 0.22
N THR A 147 -4.14 5.03 -0.78
CA THR A 147 -5.62 4.93 -0.84
C THR A 147 -6.11 3.52 -0.46
N VAL A 148 -7.42 3.41 -0.29
CA VAL A 148 -8.08 2.13 -0.03
C VAL A 148 -8.43 1.37 -1.32
N ALA A 149 -8.10 1.86 -2.50
CA ALA A 149 -8.60 1.32 -3.77
C ALA A 149 -8.35 -0.20 -3.91
N ARG A 150 -7.17 -0.68 -3.51
CA ARG A 150 -6.75 -2.08 -3.63
C ARG A 150 -7.09 -2.97 -2.42
N THR A 151 -7.85 -2.48 -1.44
CA THR A 151 -8.16 -3.29 -0.25
C THR A 151 -9.22 -4.34 -0.53
N GLU A 152 -8.93 -5.62 -0.25
CA GLU A 152 -9.88 -6.72 -0.45
C GLU A 152 -11.08 -6.67 0.53
N ARG A 153 -10.99 -5.91 1.62
CA ARG A 153 -12.01 -5.89 2.69
C ARG A 153 -13.27 -5.08 2.35
N ILE A 154 -13.20 -4.19 1.36
CA ILE A 154 -14.26 -3.24 1.04
C ILE A 154 -14.70 -3.49 -0.41
N PRO A 155 -16.00 -3.57 -0.72
CA PRO A 155 -16.48 -3.73 -2.10
C PRO A 155 -15.97 -2.62 -3.03
N ILE A 156 -15.75 -2.94 -4.32
CA ILE A 156 -15.15 -2.02 -5.29
C ILE A 156 -15.93 -0.71 -5.42
N GLU A 157 -17.26 -0.76 -5.30
CA GLU A 157 -18.16 0.39 -5.37
C GLU A 157 -17.89 1.38 -4.24
N ARG A 158 -17.71 0.87 -3.01
CA ARG A 158 -17.41 1.69 -1.84
C ARG A 158 -16.02 2.28 -1.89
N ARG A 159 -15.06 1.55 -2.49
CA ARG A 159 -13.69 2.06 -2.73
C ARG A 159 -13.69 3.16 -3.79
N ALA A 160 -14.47 2.98 -4.87
CA ALA A 160 -14.65 3.97 -5.92
C ALA A 160 -15.29 5.26 -5.38
N GLU A 161 -16.39 5.16 -4.62
CA GLU A 161 -17.01 6.30 -3.93
C GLU A 161 -15.98 7.04 -3.05
N ALA A 162 -15.27 6.30 -2.18
CA ALA A 162 -14.29 6.89 -1.29
C ALA A 162 -13.14 7.58 -2.03
N ALA A 163 -12.70 7.02 -3.16
CA ALA A 163 -11.66 7.60 -4.00
C ALA A 163 -12.14 8.87 -4.70
N VAL A 164 -13.37 8.90 -5.21
CA VAL A 164 -13.96 10.12 -5.80
C VAL A 164 -14.07 11.22 -4.76
N ILE A 165 -14.64 10.93 -3.58
CA ILE A 165 -14.79 11.93 -2.52
C ILE A 165 -13.43 12.42 -2.01
N ALA A 166 -12.43 11.54 -1.92
CA ALA A 166 -11.08 11.95 -1.59
C ALA A 166 -10.49 12.88 -2.67
N TRP A 167 -10.58 12.50 -3.95
CA TRP A 167 -10.11 13.31 -5.06
C TRP A 167 -10.79 14.69 -5.08
N MET A 168 -12.13 14.74 -4.97
CA MET A 168 -12.90 15.97 -4.89
C MET A 168 -12.41 16.86 -3.75
N ARG A 169 -12.26 16.31 -2.54
CA ARG A 169 -11.74 17.06 -1.40
C ARG A 169 -10.39 17.71 -1.69
N HIS A 170 -9.46 17.02 -2.33
CA HIS A 170 -8.13 17.57 -2.64
C HIS A 170 -8.15 18.55 -3.81
N GLN A 171 -9.05 18.39 -4.78
CA GLN A 171 -9.01 19.16 -6.04
C GLN A 171 -9.97 20.34 -6.09
N THR A 172 -11.09 20.27 -5.36
CA THR A 172 -12.15 21.29 -5.41
C THR A 172 -12.29 22.07 -4.12
N THR A 173 -11.42 21.83 -3.13
CA THR A 173 -11.43 22.53 -1.84
C THR A 173 -10.01 22.90 -1.42
N GLY A 174 -9.85 23.83 -0.48
CA GLY A 174 -8.55 24.19 0.08
C GLY A 174 -8.00 23.18 1.12
N TYR A 175 -8.43 21.92 1.07
CA TYR A 175 -8.20 20.93 2.14
C TYR A 175 -6.72 20.75 2.52
N ASP A 176 -5.82 20.81 1.55
CA ASP A 176 -4.38 20.62 1.79
C ASP A 176 -3.76 21.75 2.63
N ASP A 177 -4.30 22.96 2.54
CA ASP A 177 -3.84 24.15 3.28
C ASP A 177 -4.64 24.41 4.57
N MET A 178 -5.72 23.65 4.82
CA MET A 178 -6.58 23.84 5.99
C MET A 178 -5.85 23.51 7.30
N ARG A 179 -5.84 24.47 8.22
CA ARG A 179 -5.33 24.27 9.58
C ARG A 179 -6.38 23.59 10.46
N ILE A 180 -6.32 22.27 10.53
CA ILE A 180 -7.19 21.46 11.40
C ILE A 180 -6.53 21.28 12.78
N GLN A 181 -7.28 21.61 13.84
CA GLN A 181 -6.85 21.42 15.22
C GLN A 181 -6.48 19.96 15.52
N ARG A 182 -5.43 19.74 16.32
CA ARG A 182 -4.91 18.40 16.66
C ARG A 182 -5.69 17.75 17.82
N VAL A 183 -7.02 17.82 17.76
CA VAL A 183 -7.93 17.20 18.75
C VAL A 183 -8.50 15.91 18.18
N LYS A 184 -8.72 14.91 19.05
CA LYS A 184 -9.27 13.61 18.66
C LYS A 184 -10.63 13.81 17.96
N GLY A 185 -10.73 13.37 16.71
CA GLY A 185 -11.98 13.42 15.93
C GLY A 185 -12.08 14.60 14.96
N ALA A 186 -11.43 15.74 15.22
CA ALA A 186 -11.58 16.97 14.43
C ALA A 186 -11.34 16.77 12.92
N ARG A 187 -10.25 16.07 12.55
CA ARG A 187 -9.96 15.77 11.14
C ARG A 187 -11.03 14.90 10.47
N ARG A 188 -11.68 14.00 11.21
CA ARG A 188 -12.73 13.12 10.66
C ARG A 188 -14.02 13.90 10.40
N GLU A 189 -14.33 14.84 11.28
CA GLU A 189 -15.49 15.73 11.15
C GLU A 189 -15.34 16.66 9.94
N VAL A 190 -14.23 17.37 9.82
CA VAL A 190 -13.93 18.22 8.64
C VAL A 190 -13.99 17.40 7.35
N ARG A 191 -13.46 16.18 7.33
CA ARG A 191 -13.54 15.30 6.15
C ARG A 191 -14.97 14.87 5.81
N ARG A 192 -15.86 14.77 6.80
CA ARG A 192 -17.28 14.45 6.60
C ARG A 192 -18.01 15.64 5.99
N GLU A 193 -17.81 16.84 6.52
CA GLU A 193 -18.40 18.08 5.98
C GLU A 193 -17.97 18.30 4.51
N LEU A 194 -16.67 18.19 4.23
CA LEU A 194 -16.16 18.34 2.86
C LEU A 194 -16.65 17.23 1.92
N ALA A 195 -17.02 16.06 2.45
CA ALA A 195 -17.64 15.01 1.64
C ALA A 195 -19.04 15.42 1.18
N GLU A 196 -19.83 16.08 2.04
CA GLU A 196 -21.15 16.58 1.66
C GLU A 196 -21.05 17.70 0.62
N VAL A 197 -20.10 18.62 0.78
CA VAL A 197 -19.81 19.64 -0.24
C VAL A 197 -19.42 19.00 -1.57
N SER A 198 -18.58 17.95 -1.53
CA SER A 198 -18.18 17.21 -2.73
C SER A 198 -19.38 16.56 -3.42
N ARG A 199 -20.30 15.93 -2.67
CA ARG A 199 -21.52 15.33 -3.20
C ARG A 199 -22.44 16.38 -3.86
N ALA A 200 -22.63 17.53 -3.21
CA ALA A 200 -23.43 18.61 -3.77
C ALA A 200 -22.90 19.10 -5.13
N ILE A 201 -21.58 19.19 -5.30
CA ILE A 201 -20.95 19.54 -6.58
C ILE A 201 -21.19 18.44 -7.64
N LEU A 202 -21.05 17.17 -7.26
CA LEU A 202 -21.32 16.04 -8.16
C LEU A 202 -22.79 16.02 -8.62
N ASP A 203 -23.73 16.33 -7.73
CA ASP A 203 -25.17 16.35 -8.04
C ASP A 203 -25.59 17.42 -9.06
N LEU A 204 -24.76 18.46 -9.27
CA LEU A 204 -24.97 19.43 -10.36
C LEU A 204 -24.81 18.80 -11.76
N HIS A 205 -24.09 17.67 -11.85
CA HIS A 205 -23.77 17.00 -13.11
C HIS A 205 -24.63 15.75 -13.34
N ARG A 206 -25.42 15.33 -12.34
CA ARG A 206 -26.36 14.20 -12.44
C ARG A 206 -27.69 14.56 -13.11
N ARG A 207 -27.90 15.85 -13.40
CA ARG A 207 -29.08 16.38 -14.07
C ARG A 207 -28.65 17.03 -15.38
N ASP A 208 -29.51 16.97 -16.40
CA ASP A 208 -29.33 17.71 -17.65
C ASP A 208 -29.66 19.20 -17.50
N ALA A 209 -29.21 19.81 -16.40
CA ALA A 209 -29.32 21.23 -16.15
C ALA A 209 -27.96 21.89 -16.44
N PRO A 210 -27.92 22.95 -17.28
CA PRO A 210 -26.69 23.70 -17.46
C PRO A 210 -26.35 24.45 -16.16
N HIS A 211 -25.07 24.42 -15.80
CA HIS A 211 -24.50 25.30 -14.78
C HIS A 211 -23.21 25.91 -15.34
N ALA A 212 -22.83 27.09 -14.86
CA ALA A 212 -21.69 27.84 -15.41
C ALA A 212 -20.35 27.11 -15.14
N PRO A 213 -19.67 26.56 -16.17
CA PRO A 213 -18.42 25.82 -15.96
C PRO A 213 -17.29 26.62 -15.30
N PRO A 214 -17.10 27.93 -15.57
CA PRO A 214 -16.07 28.72 -14.89
C PRO A 214 -16.30 28.90 -13.39
N ALA A 215 -17.55 28.81 -12.94
CA ALA A 215 -17.92 28.92 -11.53
C ALA A 215 -17.99 27.55 -10.83
N CYS A 216 -17.82 26.45 -11.57
CA CYS A 216 -17.89 25.10 -11.04
C CYS A 216 -16.49 24.59 -10.68
N PRO A 217 -16.20 24.34 -9.39
CA PRO A 217 -14.89 23.86 -8.95
C PRO A 217 -14.46 22.56 -9.62
N LEU A 218 -15.41 21.65 -9.92
CA LEU A 218 -15.12 20.39 -10.61
C LEU A 218 -14.72 20.64 -12.07
N CYS A 219 -15.48 21.46 -12.82
CA CYS A 219 -15.13 21.79 -14.19
C CYS A 219 -13.74 22.44 -14.28
N SER A 220 -13.45 23.39 -13.38
CA SER A 220 -12.12 24.02 -13.30
C SER A 220 -11.02 23.02 -12.95
N ALA A 221 -11.26 22.11 -12.01
CA ALA A 221 -10.30 21.08 -11.63
C ALA A 221 -10.02 20.11 -12.78
N LEU A 222 -11.04 19.74 -13.54
CA LEU A 222 -10.88 18.84 -14.69
C LEU A 222 -10.06 19.48 -15.81
N LEU A 223 -10.08 20.80 -15.98
CA LEU A 223 -9.24 21.48 -16.99
C LEU A 223 -7.74 21.41 -16.70
N ARG A 224 -7.34 21.19 -15.44
CA ARG A 224 -5.94 21.07 -15.08
C ARG A 224 -5.36 19.77 -15.65
N PRO A 225 -4.13 19.79 -16.18
CA PRO A 225 -3.46 18.56 -16.57
C PRO A 225 -3.26 17.68 -15.33
N PRO A 226 -3.42 16.35 -15.43
CA PRO A 226 -3.08 15.47 -14.32
C PRO A 226 -1.58 15.62 -13.99
N PRO A 227 -1.19 15.53 -12.71
CA PRO A 227 0.22 15.53 -12.36
C PRO A 227 0.92 14.37 -13.10
N THR A 228 2.05 14.67 -13.75
CA THR A 228 2.85 13.67 -14.45
C THR A 228 3.28 12.59 -13.46
N ARG A 229 2.95 11.33 -13.74
CA ARG A 229 3.43 10.21 -12.91
C ARG A 229 4.96 10.20 -12.96
N PRO A 230 5.68 10.03 -11.84
CA PRO A 230 7.09 9.69 -11.91
C PRO A 230 7.20 8.36 -12.67
N SER A 231 8.12 8.30 -13.62
CA SER A 231 8.44 7.07 -14.36
C SER A 231 8.97 6.04 -13.36
N ASP A 232 8.27 4.92 -13.21
CA ASP A 232 8.79 3.76 -12.49
C ASP A 232 10.11 3.34 -13.16
N SER A 233 11.23 3.52 -12.44
CA SER A 233 12.57 3.03 -12.80
C SER A 233 12.87 1.74 -12.05
#